data_AF-A0A2D5ICW3-F1
#
_entry.id   AF-A0A2D5ICW3-F1
#
_cell.length_a   1.000
_cell.length_b   1.000
_cell.length_c   1.000
_cell.angle_alpha   90.00
_cell.angle_beta   90.00
_cell.angle_gamma   90.00
#
_symmetry.space_group_name_H-M   'P 1'
#
loop_
_entity.id
_entity.type
_entity.pdbx_description
1 polymer ?
#
loop_
_entity_poly.entity_id
_entity_poly.type
_entity_poly.pdbx_seq_one_letter_code
_entity_poly.pdbx_strand_id
1 'polypeptide(L)'
;MTPQEMFDTYADTLVDAIIAAQPYQIGTSTSAPSGYTNVSSTAVFTDTRANAGAYSAGGITETQDQPTTITNYYLHRSTGSETDYTAKPCYINGDNNIREYTEAEFDAIMKEMIRYVAVNLNSHKIRYYIGGSGTNMGSGMADTKLNGSTYAQREVGGDDYRTQEFPSGSATTINTYYLKARKE
;
A
#
# COMPACT_ATOMS: atom_id res chain seq x y z
N MET A 1 -33.87 17.04 9.03
CA MET A 1 -32.85 16.59 8.08
C MET A 1 -33.20 15.17 7.65
N THR A 2 -33.53 14.98 6.37
CA THR A 2 -33.79 13.67 5.78
C THR A 2 -32.46 12.98 5.42
N PRO A 3 -32.44 11.65 5.21
CA PRO A 3 -31.24 10.96 4.74
C PRO A 3 -30.68 11.56 3.44
N GLN A 4 -31.57 11.99 2.52
CA GLN A 4 -31.17 12.63 1.27
C GLN A 4 -30.44 13.96 1.50
N GLU A 5 -30.93 14.79 2.43
CA GLU A 5 -30.26 16.06 2.77
C GLU A 5 -28.88 15.83 3.40
N MET A 6 -28.70 14.75 4.16
CA MET A 6 -27.37 14.37 4.67
C MET A 6 -26.42 13.95 3.54
N PHE A 7 -26.91 13.14 2.59
CA PHE A 7 -26.10 12.72 1.44
C PHE A 7 -25.66 13.92 0.61
N ASP A 8 -26.58 14.81 0.26
CA ASP A 8 -26.27 15.98 -0.58
C ASP A 8 -25.28 16.94 0.10
N THR A 9 -25.29 17.01 1.44
CA THR A 9 -24.40 17.90 2.20
C THR A 9 -23.00 17.33 2.39
N TYR A 10 -22.86 16.03 2.66
CA TYR A 10 -21.60 15.44 3.13
C TYR A 10 -20.94 14.47 2.15
N ALA A 11 -21.65 13.97 1.12
CA ALA A 11 -21.11 12.91 0.28
C ALA A 11 -19.85 13.31 -0.51
N ASP A 12 -19.81 14.53 -1.07
CA ASP A 12 -18.75 14.90 -2.02
C ASP A 12 -17.35 14.91 -1.38
N THR A 13 -17.23 15.43 -0.15
CA THR A 13 -15.94 15.52 0.56
C THR A 13 -15.58 14.26 1.34
N LEU A 14 -16.56 13.38 1.61
CA LEU A 14 -16.41 12.22 2.48
C LEU A 14 -15.36 11.23 1.97
N VAL A 15 -15.42 10.91 0.68
CA VAL A 15 -14.51 9.92 0.08
C VAL A 15 -13.08 10.44 0.04
N ASP A 16 -12.92 11.73 -0.25
CA ASP A 16 -11.61 12.38 -0.25
C ASP A 16 -11.01 12.43 1.16
N ALA A 17 -11.84 12.69 2.18
CA ALA A 17 -11.43 12.63 3.58
C ALA A 17 -10.99 11.21 3.99
N ILE A 18 -11.72 10.17 3.57
CA ILE A 18 -11.32 8.77 3.82
C ILE A 18 -9.98 8.48 3.15
N ILE A 19 -9.79 8.88 1.89
CA ILE A 19 -8.52 8.65 1.18
C ILE A 19 -7.36 9.41 1.87
N ALA A 20 -7.60 10.65 2.29
CA ALA A 20 -6.61 11.46 3.00
C ALA A 20 -6.18 10.84 4.34
N ALA A 21 -7.07 10.10 5.00
CA ALA A 21 -6.76 9.35 6.22
C ALA A 21 -5.91 8.08 5.97
N GLN A 22 -5.59 7.76 4.72
CA GLN A 22 -4.76 6.61 4.32
C GLN A 22 -5.18 5.30 4.99
N PRO A 23 -6.39 4.78 4.69
CA PRO A 23 -6.94 3.57 5.32
C PRO A 23 -6.05 2.34 5.10
N TYR A 24 -5.23 2.37 4.05
CA TYR A 24 -4.16 1.42 3.81
C TYR A 24 -2.86 2.16 3.51
N GLN A 25 -1.73 1.54 3.86
CA GLN A 25 -0.42 2.02 3.46
C GLN A 25 0.57 0.89 3.23
N ILE A 26 1.52 1.13 2.32
CA ILE A 26 2.68 0.27 2.12
C ILE A 26 3.80 0.67 3.08
N GLY A 27 4.39 -0.31 3.76
CA GLY A 27 5.59 -0.17 4.58
C GLY A 27 6.62 -1.25 4.26
N THR A 28 7.84 -1.14 4.81
CA THR A 28 8.95 -2.09 4.58
C THR A 28 9.17 -3.07 5.73
N SER A 29 8.28 -3.06 6.73
CA SER A 29 8.37 -3.90 7.93
C SER A 29 7.17 -4.83 8.02
N THR A 30 7.38 -6.05 8.49
CA THR A 30 6.28 -6.96 8.87
C THR A 30 5.52 -6.44 10.10
N SER A 31 6.16 -5.62 10.92
CA SER A 31 5.53 -4.93 12.06
C SER A 31 4.82 -3.68 11.58
N ALA A 32 3.55 -3.53 11.97
CA ALA A 32 2.77 -2.37 11.59
C ALA A 32 3.25 -1.10 12.31
N PRO A 33 3.24 0.07 11.63
CA PRO A 33 3.46 1.35 12.28
C PRO A 33 2.32 1.71 13.25
N SER A 34 2.54 2.70 14.11
CA SER A 34 1.52 3.18 15.06
C SER A 34 0.24 3.61 14.33
N GLY A 35 -0.92 3.21 14.86
CA GLY A 35 -2.23 3.46 14.25
C GLY A 35 -2.60 2.51 13.10
N TYR A 36 -1.80 1.46 12.89
CA TYR A 36 -2.04 0.46 11.85
C TYR A 36 -1.90 -0.97 12.39
N THR A 37 -2.51 -1.90 11.66
CA THR A 37 -2.36 -3.34 11.82
C THR A 37 -1.80 -3.93 10.55
N ASN A 38 -1.05 -5.02 10.68
CA ASN A 38 -0.58 -5.73 9.51
C ASN A 38 -1.74 -6.47 8.84
N VAL A 39 -1.88 -6.33 7.52
CA VAL A 39 -2.86 -7.11 6.74
C VAL A 39 -2.37 -8.53 6.53
N SER A 40 -1.06 -8.69 6.26
CA SER A 40 -0.43 -9.99 6.03
C SER A 40 1.07 -9.94 6.34
N SER A 41 1.59 -11.01 6.93
CA SER A 41 3.04 -11.21 7.06
C SER A 41 3.72 -11.60 5.75
N THR A 42 2.96 -11.89 4.69
CA THR A 42 3.47 -12.09 3.33
C THR A 42 3.61 -10.75 2.64
N ALA A 43 4.78 -10.48 2.07
CA ALA A 43 5.03 -9.26 1.31
C ALA A 43 4.11 -9.18 0.08
N VAL A 44 3.57 -8.00 -0.19
CA VAL A 44 2.80 -7.73 -1.42
C VAL A 44 3.72 -7.40 -2.60
N PHE A 45 4.97 -7.03 -2.30
CA PHE A 45 6.02 -6.82 -3.28
C PHE A 45 7.37 -7.13 -2.64
N THR A 46 8.24 -7.83 -3.36
CA THR A 46 9.59 -8.17 -2.93
C THR A 46 10.57 -7.71 -4.00
N ASP A 47 11.45 -6.78 -3.65
CA ASP A 47 12.59 -6.40 -4.48
C ASP A 47 13.68 -7.47 -4.32
N THR A 48 13.91 -8.23 -5.38
CA THR A 48 15.03 -9.18 -5.46
C THR A 48 16.04 -8.69 -6.49
N ARG A 49 17.32 -8.76 -6.16
CA ARG A 49 18.41 -8.38 -7.06
C ARG A 49 19.47 -9.47 -7.12
N ALA A 50 20.19 -9.58 -8.24
CA ALA A 50 21.34 -10.46 -8.34
C ALA A 50 22.35 -10.20 -7.19
N ASN A 51 22.81 -11.28 -6.55
CA ASN A 51 23.88 -11.24 -5.56
C ASN A 51 25.23 -11.33 -6.27
N ALA A 52 25.78 -10.19 -6.67
CA ALA A 52 27.07 -10.13 -7.38
C ALA A 52 28.22 -10.82 -6.61
N GLY A 53 28.17 -10.84 -5.28
CA GLY A 53 29.19 -11.48 -4.44
C GLY A 53 29.10 -13.01 -4.40
N ALA A 54 28.01 -13.61 -4.90
CA ALA A 54 27.91 -15.06 -5.05
C ALA A 54 28.72 -15.57 -6.26
N TYR A 55 28.84 -14.75 -7.31
CA TYR A 55 29.54 -15.15 -8.53
C TYR A 55 31.07 -15.07 -8.36
N SER A 56 31.79 -16.08 -8.83
CA SER A 56 33.24 -16.06 -8.81
C SER A 56 33.88 -16.81 -9.97
N ALA A 57 35.04 -16.32 -10.44
CA ALA A 57 35.82 -17.01 -11.48
C ALA A 57 36.20 -18.45 -11.06
N GLY A 58 36.44 -18.68 -9.76
CA GLY A 58 36.71 -20.01 -9.22
C GLY A 58 35.51 -20.96 -9.23
N GLY A 59 34.29 -20.40 -9.22
CA GLY A 59 33.02 -21.11 -9.16
C GLY A 59 32.35 -21.38 -10.51
N ILE A 60 32.98 -21.03 -11.64
CA ILE A 60 32.39 -21.23 -12.98
C ILE A 60 31.93 -22.68 -13.14
N THR A 61 30.63 -22.85 -13.43
CA THR A 61 29.70 -23.98 -13.18
C THR A 61 28.82 -23.88 -11.92
N GLU A 62 28.64 -22.69 -11.36
CA GLU A 62 27.70 -22.40 -10.27
C GLU A 62 26.23 -22.29 -10.73
N THR A 63 25.30 -22.25 -9.77
CA THR A 63 23.88 -22.00 -10.07
C THR A 63 23.72 -20.68 -10.81
N GLN A 64 23.05 -20.72 -11.95
CA GLN A 64 22.89 -19.58 -12.85
C GLN A 64 22.16 -18.40 -12.21
N ASP A 65 21.13 -18.67 -11.41
CA ASP A 65 20.35 -17.65 -10.70
C ASP A 65 20.72 -17.60 -9.22
N GLN A 66 21.33 -16.49 -8.81
CA GLN A 66 21.71 -16.19 -7.42
C GLN A 66 21.08 -14.86 -6.96
N PRO A 67 19.75 -14.75 -6.80
CA PRO A 67 19.12 -13.54 -6.29
C PRO A 67 19.29 -13.41 -4.76
N THR A 68 19.25 -12.18 -4.28
CA THR A 68 19.08 -11.85 -2.86
C THR A 68 17.93 -10.87 -2.71
N THR A 69 17.18 -11.01 -1.61
CA THR A 69 16.12 -10.06 -1.27
C THR A 69 16.74 -8.78 -0.75
N ILE A 70 16.38 -7.65 -1.35
CA ILE A 70 16.81 -6.32 -0.93
C ILE A 70 15.82 -5.73 0.05
N THR A 71 14.54 -5.67 -0.34
CA THR A 71 13.47 -5.10 0.49
C THR A 71 12.18 -5.86 0.27
N ASN A 72 11.45 -6.13 1.35
CA ASN A 72 10.07 -6.60 1.30
C ASN A 72 9.13 -5.45 1.66
N TYR A 73 8.00 -5.38 0.97
CA TYR A 73 6.97 -4.37 1.19
C TYR A 73 5.66 -5.04 1.59
N TYR A 74 5.03 -4.50 2.64
CA TYR A 74 3.85 -5.07 3.29
C TYR A 74 2.71 -4.06 3.28
N LEU A 75 1.49 -4.59 3.23
CA LEU A 75 0.28 -3.79 3.32
C LEU A 75 -0.16 -3.71 4.78
N HIS A 76 -0.36 -2.50 5.26
CA HIS A 76 -0.92 -2.22 6.57
C HIS A 76 -2.28 -1.54 6.44
N ARG A 77 -3.19 -1.84 7.36
CA ARG A 77 -4.53 -1.23 7.43
C ARG A 77 -4.63 -0.37 8.68
N SER A 78 -5.15 0.85 8.54
CA SER A 78 -5.39 1.74 9.67
C SER A 78 -6.31 1.06 10.69
N THR A 79 -6.02 1.24 11.98
CA THR A 79 -6.92 0.78 13.06
C THR A 79 -8.17 1.65 13.19
N GLY A 80 -8.18 2.81 12.52
CA GLY A 80 -9.15 3.87 12.77
C GLY A 80 -8.91 4.56 14.11
N SER A 81 -9.63 5.64 14.32
CA SER A 81 -9.77 6.34 15.59
C SER A 81 -11.25 6.65 15.77
N GLU A 82 -11.71 6.64 17.01
CA GLU A 82 -13.00 7.23 17.36
C GLU A 82 -12.91 8.75 17.21
N THR A 83 -14.01 9.38 16.81
CA THR A 83 -14.09 10.83 16.65
C THR A 83 -15.06 11.37 17.68
N ASP A 84 -14.57 12.20 18.59
CA ASP A 84 -15.42 12.86 19.57
C ASP A 84 -16.24 13.98 18.90
N TYR A 85 -17.53 14.01 19.16
CA TYR A 85 -18.42 15.07 18.67
C TYR A 85 -18.51 16.22 19.66
N THR A 86 -18.26 17.45 19.20
CA THR A 86 -18.41 18.66 20.01
C THR A 86 -19.88 19.03 20.28
N ALA A 87 -20.79 18.52 19.45
CA ALA A 87 -22.24 18.62 19.63
C ALA A 87 -22.92 17.41 18.97
N LYS A 88 -23.96 16.88 19.62
CA LYS A 88 -24.72 15.73 19.12
C LYS A 88 -26.02 16.22 18.48
N PRO A 89 -26.46 15.67 17.33
CA PRO A 89 -27.69 16.13 16.71
C PRO A 89 -28.93 15.78 17.55
N CYS A 90 -29.97 16.59 17.44
CA CYS A 90 -31.27 16.31 18.03
C CYS A 90 -32.27 15.77 17.00
N TYR A 91 -33.21 14.96 17.46
CA TYR A 91 -34.35 14.46 16.70
C TYR A 91 -35.65 14.63 17.48
N ILE A 92 -36.79 14.52 16.78
CA ILE A 92 -38.13 14.54 17.40
C ILE A 92 -38.61 13.09 17.50
N ASN A 93 -38.98 12.64 18.70
CA ASN A 93 -39.50 11.28 18.92
C ASN A 93 -40.99 11.18 18.55
N GLY A 94 -41.56 9.97 18.64
CA GLY A 94 -42.98 9.72 18.32
C GLY A 94 -43.99 10.50 19.18
N ASP A 95 -43.56 11.06 20.32
CA ASP A 95 -44.39 11.88 21.22
C ASP A 95 -44.20 13.38 20.97
N ASN A 96 -43.57 13.77 19.86
CA ASN A 96 -43.18 15.14 19.52
C ASN A 96 -42.20 15.82 20.50
N ASN A 97 -41.44 15.04 21.28
CA ASN A 97 -40.41 15.57 22.16
C ASN A 97 -39.05 15.63 21.45
N ILE A 98 -38.28 16.69 21.72
CA ILE A 98 -36.89 16.81 21.27
C ILE A 98 -36.02 15.87 22.12
N ARG A 99 -35.22 15.05 21.45
CA ARG A 99 -34.23 14.15 22.04
C ARG A 99 -32.89 14.40 21.38
N GLU A 100 -31.80 14.21 22.11
CA GLU A 100 -30.44 14.22 21.56
C GLU A 100 -30.03 12.78 21.24
N TYR A 101 -29.32 12.57 20.13
CA TYR A 101 -28.71 11.27 19.86
C TYR A 101 -27.58 10.99 20.85
N THR A 102 -27.49 9.75 21.30
CA THR A 102 -26.26 9.25 21.90
C THR A 102 -25.16 9.16 20.84
N GLU A 103 -23.91 9.09 21.29
CA GLU A 103 -22.74 8.97 20.42
C GLU A 103 -22.78 7.72 19.57
N ALA A 104 -23.10 6.58 20.19
CA ALA A 104 -23.23 5.31 19.51
C ALA A 104 -24.37 5.29 18.47
N GLU A 105 -25.48 5.98 18.73
CA GLU A 105 -26.56 6.11 17.75
C GLU A 105 -26.12 6.96 16.55
N PHE A 106 -25.41 8.08 16.81
CA PHE A 106 -24.95 8.93 15.74
C PHE A 106 -23.83 8.28 14.91
N ASP A 107 -22.90 7.55 15.54
CA ASP A 107 -21.89 6.74 14.85
C ASP A 107 -22.52 5.69 13.93
N ALA A 108 -23.59 5.03 14.39
CA ALA A 108 -24.30 4.06 13.57
C ALA A 108 -24.91 4.72 12.32
N ILE A 109 -25.51 5.91 12.47
CA ILE A 109 -26.05 6.69 11.36
C ILE A 109 -24.94 7.09 10.39
N MET A 110 -23.84 7.66 10.88
CA MET A 110 -22.72 8.12 10.05
C MET A 110 -22.04 6.96 9.31
N LYS A 111 -21.86 5.82 9.98
CA LYS A 111 -21.29 4.62 9.38
C LYS A 111 -22.15 4.09 8.23
N GLU A 112 -23.46 4.07 8.40
CA GLU A 112 -24.38 3.64 7.34
C GLU A 112 -24.42 4.65 6.20
N MET A 113 -24.39 5.94 6.51
CA MET A 113 -24.28 7.01 5.50
C MET A 113 -23.01 6.84 4.66
N ILE A 114 -21.85 6.65 5.30
CA ILE A 114 -20.57 6.41 4.62
C ILE A 114 -20.65 5.20 3.70
N ARG A 115 -21.21 4.07 4.17
CA ARG A 115 -21.39 2.87 3.35
C ARG A 115 -22.30 3.15 2.16
N TYR A 116 -23.43 3.81 2.39
CA TYR A 116 -24.38 4.10 1.33
C TYR A 116 -23.76 4.98 0.25
N VAL A 117 -23.07 6.05 0.63
CA VAL A 117 -22.35 6.96 -0.28
C VAL A 117 -21.30 6.20 -1.07
N ALA A 118 -20.44 5.43 -0.40
CA ALA A 118 -19.33 4.73 -1.05
C ALA A 118 -19.77 3.58 -1.98
N VAL A 119 -20.96 3.01 -1.78
CA VAL A 119 -21.46 1.86 -2.54
C VAL A 119 -22.45 2.26 -3.64
N ASN A 120 -23.43 3.12 -3.30
CA ASN A 120 -24.61 3.37 -4.14
C ASN A 120 -24.51 4.65 -4.96
N LEU A 121 -23.74 5.65 -4.53
CA LEU A 121 -23.56 6.87 -5.31
C LEU A 121 -22.46 6.67 -6.36
N ASN A 122 -22.77 7.08 -7.59
CA ASN A 122 -21.76 7.17 -8.64
C ASN A 122 -20.76 8.28 -8.28
N SER A 123 -19.50 8.15 -8.70
CA SER A 123 -18.45 9.15 -8.42
C SER A 123 -17.99 9.26 -6.97
N HIS A 124 -18.34 8.28 -6.12
CA HIS A 124 -18.00 8.23 -4.71
C HIS A 124 -17.31 6.90 -4.31
N LYS A 125 -16.85 6.12 -5.30
CA LYS A 125 -16.20 4.84 -5.01
C LYS A 125 -14.74 5.06 -4.70
N ILE A 126 -14.24 4.40 -3.66
CA ILE A 126 -12.81 4.37 -3.37
C ILE A 126 -12.18 3.25 -4.20
N ARG A 127 -11.16 3.58 -4.99
CA ARG A 127 -10.47 2.65 -5.88
C ARG A 127 -8.98 2.69 -5.63
N TYR A 128 -8.37 1.51 -5.55
CA TYR A 128 -6.94 1.34 -5.34
C TYR A 128 -6.25 0.88 -6.62
N TYR A 129 -5.09 1.47 -6.90
CA TYR A 129 -4.31 1.22 -8.11
C TYR A 129 -2.83 1.07 -7.79
N ILE A 130 -2.10 0.38 -8.66
CA ILE A 130 -0.64 0.41 -8.68
C ILE A 130 -0.21 1.44 -9.72
N GLY A 131 0.31 2.58 -9.25
CA GLY A 131 0.68 3.73 -10.08
C GLY A 131 -0.51 4.57 -10.55
N GLY A 132 -0.25 5.49 -11.47
CA GLY A 132 -1.26 6.42 -12.00
C GLY A 132 -1.57 7.61 -11.09
N SER A 133 -2.74 8.22 -11.29
CA SER A 133 -3.21 9.37 -10.48
C SER A 133 -3.77 8.93 -9.12
N GLY A 134 -3.88 9.88 -8.19
CA GLY A 134 -4.40 9.67 -6.85
C GLY A 134 -3.35 9.83 -5.75
N THR A 135 -3.79 9.64 -4.52
CA THR A 135 -3.00 9.83 -3.30
C THR A 135 -2.10 8.62 -3.06
N ASN A 136 -0.81 8.85 -2.74
CA ASN A 136 0.10 7.78 -2.34
C ASN A 136 -0.32 7.19 -1.00
N MET A 137 -0.40 5.86 -0.94
CA MET A 137 -0.73 5.08 0.25
C MET A 137 0.56 4.49 0.82
N GLY A 138 1.37 5.33 1.46
CA GLY A 138 2.64 4.92 2.08
C GLY A 138 3.85 4.92 1.13
N SER A 139 4.79 4.00 1.36
CA SER A 139 6.07 3.93 0.66
C SER A 139 5.95 3.49 -0.80
N GLY A 140 6.85 3.99 -1.64
CA GLY A 140 7.05 3.46 -2.99
C GLY A 140 7.81 2.14 -2.95
N MET A 141 7.33 1.15 -3.70
CA MET A 141 7.93 -0.16 -3.87
C MET A 141 8.96 -0.08 -4.99
N ALA A 142 10.24 0.01 -4.62
CA ALA A 142 11.33 0.14 -5.58
C ALA A 142 11.70 -1.22 -6.16
N ASP A 143 11.84 -1.29 -7.47
CA ASP A 143 12.36 -2.42 -8.23
C ASP A 143 13.80 -2.08 -8.63
N THR A 144 14.78 -2.86 -8.14
CA THR A 144 16.19 -2.54 -8.32
C THR A 144 16.96 -3.57 -9.12
N LYS A 145 17.86 -3.09 -9.97
CA LYS A 145 18.77 -3.91 -10.78
C LYS A 145 20.20 -3.38 -10.70
N LEU A 146 21.16 -4.28 -10.82
CA LEU A 146 22.55 -3.93 -11.07
C LEU A 146 22.73 -3.40 -12.50
N ASN A 147 23.50 -2.33 -12.67
CA ASN A 147 23.63 -1.60 -13.94
C ASN A 147 24.85 -1.97 -14.79
N GLY A 148 25.60 -3.00 -14.39
CA GLY A 148 26.78 -3.48 -15.09
C GLY A 148 26.79 -4.99 -15.26
N SER A 149 27.83 -5.47 -15.93
CA SER A 149 28.14 -6.88 -16.05
C SER A 149 29.64 -7.12 -15.96
N THR A 150 30.03 -8.27 -15.46
CA THR A 150 31.41 -8.73 -15.36
C THR A 150 31.56 -10.03 -16.11
N TYR A 151 32.57 -10.09 -16.99
CA TYR A 151 33.01 -11.31 -17.63
C TYR A 151 34.17 -11.92 -16.84
N ALA A 152 34.04 -13.20 -16.47
CA ALA A 152 35.05 -13.98 -15.79
C ALA A 152 35.49 -15.16 -16.65
N GLN A 153 36.77 -15.49 -16.58
CA GLN A 153 37.37 -16.64 -17.24
C GLN A 153 38.23 -17.41 -16.24
N ARG A 154 38.20 -18.73 -16.34
CA ARG A 154 39.03 -19.64 -15.55
C ARG A 154 39.66 -20.69 -16.46
N GLU A 155 40.98 -20.81 -16.38
CA GLU A 155 41.70 -21.95 -16.93
C GLU A 155 41.61 -23.12 -15.96
N VAL A 156 41.20 -24.30 -16.43
CA VAL A 156 41.06 -25.51 -15.60
C VAL A 156 42.08 -26.60 -15.95
N GLY A 157 43.01 -26.29 -16.84
CA GLY A 157 44.15 -27.12 -17.22
C GLY A 157 44.19 -27.38 -18.73
N GLY A 158 45.39 -27.29 -19.31
CA GLY A 158 45.59 -27.43 -20.75
C GLY A 158 44.87 -26.32 -21.52
N ASP A 159 44.06 -26.71 -22.51
CA ASP A 159 43.30 -25.79 -23.35
C ASP A 159 41.82 -25.64 -22.90
N ASP A 160 41.45 -26.12 -21.71
CA ASP A 160 40.08 -25.96 -21.16
C ASP A 160 39.94 -24.60 -20.45
N TYR A 161 39.22 -23.70 -21.11
CA TYR A 161 38.85 -22.39 -20.60
C TYR A 161 37.35 -22.32 -20.38
N ARG A 162 36.96 -21.99 -19.16
CA ARG A 162 35.56 -21.77 -18.78
C ARG A 162 35.31 -20.30 -18.60
N THR A 163 34.15 -19.85 -19.05
CA THR A 163 33.80 -18.43 -19.05
C THR A 163 32.37 -18.26 -18.52
N GLN A 164 32.13 -17.13 -17.88
CA GLN A 164 30.80 -16.74 -17.40
C GLN A 164 30.68 -15.23 -17.40
N GLU A 165 29.51 -14.73 -17.74
CA GLU A 165 29.14 -13.32 -17.61
C GLU A 165 28.01 -13.22 -16.59
N PHE A 166 28.12 -12.27 -15.65
CA PHE A 166 27.13 -12.10 -14.58
C PHE A 166 26.88 -10.62 -14.23
N PRO A 167 25.73 -10.28 -13.62
CA PRO A 167 25.42 -8.90 -13.24
C PRO A 167 26.42 -8.32 -12.23
N SER A 168 26.80 -7.05 -12.40
CA SER A 168 27.75 -6.34 -11.54
C SER A 168 27.48 -4.82 -11.52
N GLY A 169 28.39 -4.04 -10.92
CA GLY A 169 28.24 -2.59 -10.83
C GLY A 169 27.37 -2.16 -9.65
N SER A 170 26.68 -1.02 -9.81
CA SER A 170 25.90 -0.39 -8.74
C SER A 170 24.41 -0.70 -8.88
N ALA A 171 23.72 -0.73 -7.75
CA ALA A 171 22.27 -0.83 -7.72
C ALA A 171 21.62 0.44 -8.27
N THR A 172 20.62 0.25 -9.14
CA THR A 172 19.81 1.33 -9.72
C THR A 172 18.33 0.95 -9.61
N THR A 173 17.48 1.92 -9.32
CA THR A 173 16.03 1.73 -9.34
C THR A 173 15.55 1.82 -10.79
N ILE A 174 14.99 0.72 -11.31
CA ILE A 174 14.46 0.66 -12.67
C ILE A 174 13.01 1.14 -12.71
N ASN A 175 12.24 0.87 -11.65
CA ASN A 175 10.87 1.33 -11.49
C ASN A 175 10.56 1.58 -10.02
N THR A 176 9.57 2.44 -9.77
CA THR A 176 8.97 2.59 -8.45
C THR A 176 7.45 2.49 -8.59
N TYR A 177 6.87 1.51 -7.91
CA TYR A 177 5.43 1.30 -7.89
C TYR A 177 4.84 1.92 -6.63
N TYR A 178 3.73 2.65 -6.78
CA TYR A 178 3.02 3.24 -5.64
C TYR A 178 1.64 2.63 -5.53
N LEU A 179 1.23 2.22 -4.34
CA LEU A 179 -0.18 2.04 -4.06
C LEU A 179 -0.84 3.43 -4.06
N LYS A 180 -1.86 3.60 -4.90
CA LYS A 180 -2.62 4.82 -5.08
C LYS A 180 -4.06 4.59 -4.66
N ALA A 181 -4.70 5.59 -4.04
CA ALA A 181 -6.15 5.61 -3.87
C ALA A 181 -6.75 6.89 -4.47
N ARG A 182 -7.91 6.75 -5.11
CA ARG A 182 -8.67 7.87 -5.69
C ARG A 182 -10.18 7.59 -5.68
N LYS A 183 -10.94 8.68 -5.74
CA LYS A 183 -12.40 8.72 -5.90
C LYS A 183 -12.76 8.49 -7.38
N GLU A 184 -13.75 7.64 -7.66
CA GLU A 184 -14.26 7.34 -9.02
C GLU A 184 -15.78 7.17 -9.08
#